data_AF-A0A8S2KLQ7-F1
#
_entry.id   AF-A0A8S2KLQ7-F1
#
_cell.length_a   1.000
_cell.length_b   1.000
_cell.length_c   1.000
_cell.angle_alpha   90.00
_cell.angle_beta   90.00
_cell.angle_gamma   90.00
#
_symmetry.space_group_name_H-M   'P 1'
#
loop_
_entity.id
_entity.type
_entity.pdbx_description
1 polymer ?
#
loop_
_entity_poly.entity_id
_entity_poly.type
_entity_poly.pdbx_seq_one_letter_code
_entity_poly.pdbx_strand_id
1 'polypeptide(L)'
;MNLQRLKDHQLSKALVRLLIKLSSKISNHAPLLRKIAMDIHGQCEDVSEDTQFIHQPYFAIINEKTHMVILNNILIVELERMINSLEWIIQTQSLSQDQVTHFCGQVSYSVTTFGQIVQCRLKNRMTIINIVKLITKLYTILDEFTRQMIKNKTPIRDEFEKLASISGSQLQQPCYGFVTYTMTLELDDEEETVKKKKKKTDKKDPKKKKSVLKDTLVPKLVYQMEQYERSLLELGKQQDKRLLETFKMSAVRDFRFNLDSIPDEQRTLRTSQQENQAEEEVPEDEEQVDEEENE
;
A
#
# COMPACT_ATOMS: atom_id res chain seq x y z
N MET A 1 23.93 16.68 -22.02
CA MET A 1 23.97 17.93 -21.23
C MET A 1 24.12 17.57 -19.76
N ASN A 2 25.26 17.86 -19.14
CA ASN A 2 25.43 17.71 -17.69
C ASN A 2 24.65 18.83 -16.99
N LEU A 3 23.37 18.59 -16.70
CA LEU A 3 22.63 19.43 -15.76
C LEU A 3 23.36 19.37 -14.42
N GLN A 4 23.99 20.47 -14.03
CA GLN A 4 24.68 20.61 -12.76
C GLN A 4 23.67 20.30 -11.64
N ARG A 5 23.82 19.15 -10.98
CA ARG A 5 22.87 18.69 -9.97
C ARG A 5 22.92 19.65 -8.77
N LEU A 6 21.85 20.40 -8.58
CA LEU A 6 21.70 21.29 -7.44
C LEU A 6 21.65 20.46 -6.16
N LYS A 7 22.50 20.77 -5.19
CA LYS A 7 22.62 20.05 -3.91
C LYS A 7 22.07 20.84 -2.72
N ASP A 8 21.77 22.13 -2.91
CA ASP A 8 21.27 22.99 -1.85
C ASP A 8 19.81 22.65 -1.51
N HIS A 9 19.56 22.27 -0.25
CA HIS A 9 18.25 21.83 0.20
C HIS A 9 17.19 22.95 0.19
N GLN A 10 17.56 24.17 0.58
CA GLN A 10 16.61 25.28 0.71
C GLN A 10 16.21 25.82 -0.66
N LEU A 11 17.19 26.00 -1.54
CA LEU A 11 16.96 26.41 -2.91
C LEU A 11 16.18 25.35 -3.69
N SER A 12 16.51 24.06 -3.53
CA SER A 12 15.75 22.97 -4.16
C SER A 12 14.29 23.00 -3.72
N LYS A 13 14.05 23.10 -2.41
CA LYS A 13 12.70 23.23 -1.84
C LYS A 13 11.96 24.46 -2.36
N ALA A 14 12.62 25.61 -2.45
CA ALA A 14 12.01 26.85 -2.93
C ALA A 14 11.61 26.76 -4.41
N LEU A 15 12.49 26.23 -5.27
CA LEU A 15 12.26 26.09 -6.70
C LEU A 15 11.14 25.08 -7.01
N VAL A 16 11.15 23.90 -6.37
CA VAL A 16 10.07 22.92 -6.57
C VAL A 16 8.73 23.46 -6.06
N ARG A 17 8.73 24.19 -4.94
CA ARG A 17 7.52 24.86 -4.44
C ARG A 17 6.98 25.89 -5.42
N LEU A 18 7.87 26.70 -6.01
CA LEU A 18 7.49 27.68 -7.03
C LEU A 18 6.89 26.98 -8.25
N LEU A 19 7.51 25.90 -8.72
CA LEU A 19 7.01 25.10 -9.85
C LEU A 19 5.59 24.59 -9.60
N ILE A 20 5.31 24.01 -8.42
CA ILE A 20 3.97 23.51 -8.09
C ILE A 20 2.97 24.66 -7.98
N LYS A 21 3.36 25.77 -7.36
CA LYS A 21 2.49 26.96 -7.27
C LYS A 21 2.12 27.50 -8.65
N LEU A 22 3.07 27.59 -9.58
CA LEU A 22 2.79 28.04 -10.94
C LEU A 22 1.95 27.00 -11.69
N SER A 23 2.31 25.72 -11.60
CA SER A 23 1.58 24.63 -12.25
C SER A 23 0.12 24.59 -11.81
N SER A 24 -0.17 24.70 -10.51
CA SER A 24 -1.54 24.71 -9.98
C SER A 24 -2.39 25.90 -10.43
N LYS A 25 -1.78 26.98 -10.93
CA LYS A 25 -2.50 28.13 -11.52
C LYS A 25 -2.76 27.99 -13.01
N ILE A 26 -1.98 27.16 -13.70
CA ILE A 26 -2.07 26.96 -15.15
C ILE A 26 -2.89 25.71 -15.48
N SER A 27 -2.71 24.63 -14.72
CA SER A 27 -3.30 23.31 -15.00
C SER A 27 -3.46 22.46 -13.73
N ASN A 28 -4.06 21.27 -13.89
CA ASN A 28 -3.98 20.24 -12.87
C ASN A 28 -2.51 19.86 -12.60
N HIS A 29 -2.06 19.99 -11.36
CA HIS A 29 -0.69 19.70 -10.95
C HIS A 29 -0.50 18.26 -10.44
N ALA A 30 -1.56 17.45 -10.36
CA ALA A 30 -1.46 16.05 -9.95
C ALA A 30 -0.51 15.21 -10.83
N PRO A 31 -0.46 15.37 -12.18
CA PRO A 31 0.55 14.70 -13.01
C PRO A 31 1.99 15.10 -12.66
N LEU A 32 2.20 16.36 -12.24
CA LEU A 32 3.51 16.84 -11.78
C LEU A 32 3.91 16.17 -10.46
N LEU A 33 2.99 16.06 -9.50
CA LEU A 33 3.24 15.37 -8.24
C LEU A 33 3.63 13.91 -8.46
N ARG A 34 2.97 13.22 -9.40
CA ARG A 34 3.33 11.85 -9.79
C ARG A 34 4.76 11.76 -10.32
N LYS A 35 5.18 12.68 -11.21
CA LYS A 35 6.55 12.71 -11.74
C LYS A 35 7.58 12.96 -10.63
N ILE A 36 7.29 13.87 -9.70
CA ILE A 36 8.13 14.12 -8.51
C ILE A 36 8.25 12.85 -7.66
N ALA A 37 7.16 12.11 -7.46
CA ALA A 37 7.18 10.85 -6.72
C ALA A 37 7.99 9.76 -7.43
N MET A 38 7.90 9.65 -8.76
CA MET A 38 8.74 8.72 -9.54
C MET A 38 10.22 9.07 -9.41
N ASP A 39 10.60 10.35 -9.49
CA ASP A 39 11.99 10.75 -9.29
C ASP A 39 12.48 10.45 -7.87
N ILE A 40 11.66 10.69 -6.85
CA ILE A 40 12.00 10.32 -5.46
C ILE A 40 12.19 8.81 -5.34
N HIS A 41 11.27 8.03 -5.90
CA HIS A 41 11.33 6.57 -5.91
C HIS A 41 12.61 6.07 -6.57
N GLY A 42 12.98 6.60 -7.74
CA GLY A 42 14.25 6.27 -8.40
C GLY A 42 15.50 6.75 -7.69
N GLN A 43 15.40 7.49 -6.57
CA GLN A 43 16.52 7.81 -5.68
C GLN A 43 16.50 7.00 -4.37
N CYS A 44 15.41 6.27 -4.11
CA CYS A 44 15.28 5.37 -2.97
C CYS A 44 15.60 3.93 -3.38
N GLU A 45 15.93 3.11 -2.40
CA GLU A 45 15.92 1.66 -2.58
C GLU A 45 14.46 1.15 -2.58
N ASP A 46 14.21 0.03 -3.25
CA ASP A 46 12.88 -0.58 -3.36
C ASP A 46 12.57 -1.49 -2.16
N VAL A 47 11.34 -1.46 -1.67
CA VAL A 47 10.88 -2.30 -0.55
C VAL A 47 10.89 -3.79 -0.90
N SER A 48 10.61 -4.13 -2.17
CA SER A 48 10.70 -5.48 -2.71
C SER A 48 12.05 -5.65 -3.40
N GLU A 49 12.82 -6.66 -3.00
CA GLU A 49 14.13 -6.96 -3.59
C GLU A 49 14.01 -7.51 -5.03
N ASP A 50 12.84 -8.05 -5.39
CA ASP A 50 12.55 -8.61 -6.72
C ASP A 50 12.18 -7.56 -7.76
N THR A 51 11.98 -6.30 -7.33
CA THR A 51 11.62 -5.19 -8.22
C THR A 51 12.83 -4.28 -8.34
N GLN A 52 13.31 -4.07 -9.56
CA GLN A 52 14.28 -3.02 -9.85
C GLN A 52 13.57 -1.91 -10.63
N PHE A 53 13.32 -0.78 -9.97
CA PHE A 53 12.74 0.38 -10.64
C PHE A 53 13.77 1.07 -11.54
N ILE A 54 13.75 0.75 -12.84
CA ILE A 54 14.57 1.44 -13.86
C ILE A 54 13.89 2.77 -14.23
N HIS A 55 14.31 3.84 -13.57
CA HIS A 55 13.73 5.17 -13.77
C HIS A 55 14.59 6.09 -14.63
N GLN A 56 13.96 6.82 -15.56
CA GLN A 56 14.56 7.96 -16.22
C GLN A 56 14.15 9.27 -15.52
N PRO A 57 15.08 10.02 -14.92
CA PRO A 57 14.75 11.16 -14.08
C PRO A 57 14.08 12.29 -14.88
N TYR A 58 12.95 12.79 -14.39
CA TYR A 58 12.24 13.95 -14.96
C TYR A 58 12.88 15.27 -14.53
N PHE A 59 13.33 15.37 -13.27
CA PHE A 59 13.84 16.59 -12.66
C PHE A 59 15.22 16.37 -12.04
N ALA A 60 16.27 16.95 -12.64
CA ALA A 60 17.63 16.87 -12.10
C ALA A 60 17.80 17.48 -10.69
N ILE A 61 16.84 18.32 -10.27
CA ILE A 61 16.80 18.91 -8.93
C ILE A 61 16.44 17.90 -7.84
N ILE A 62 15.82 16.76 -8.21
CA ILE A 62 15.54 15.64 -7.33
C ILE A 62 16.68 14.64 -7.50
N ASN A 63 17.54 14.54 -6.49
CA ASN A 63 18.70 13.65 -6.48
C ASN A 63 18.92 13.05 -5.08
N GLU A 64 19.90 12.17 -4.96
CA GLU A 64 20.33 11.53 -3.70
C GLU A 64 20.43 12.48 -2.49
N LYS A 65 20.74 13.77 -2.70
CA LYS A 65 20.82 14.74 -1.58
C LYS A 65 19.49 15.43 -1.29
N THR A 66 18.68 15.70 -2.31
CA THR A 66 17.51 16.58 -2.21
C THR A 66 16.17 15.83 -2.12
N HIS A 67 16.11 14.57 -2.55
CA HIS A 67 14.85 13.81 -2.66
C HIS A 67 14.07 13.74 -1.35
N MET A 68 14.71 13.47 -0.21
CA MET A 68 14.02 13.42 1.09
C MET A 68 13.50 14.79 1.55
N VAL A 69 14.23 15.87 1.26
CA VAL A 69 13.78 17.23 1.59
C VAL A 69 12.54 17.56 0.78
N ILE A 70 12.52 17.19 -0.50
CA ILE A 70 11.39 17.42 -1.42
C ILE A 70 10.20 16.54 -1.01
N LEU A 71 10.41 15.25 -0.70
CA LEU A 71 9.39 14.35 -0.18
C LEU A 71 8.68 14.96 1.03
N ASN A 72 9.45 15.31 2.06
CA ASN A 72 8.92 15.70 3.36
C ASN A 72 8.31 17.10 3.40
N ASN A 73 8.88 18.04 2.65
CA ASN A 73 8.49 19.45 2.76
C ASN A 73 7.54 19.92 1.65
N ILE A 74 7.43 19.14 0.58
CA ILE A 74 6.67 19.50 -0.61
C ILE A 74 5.67 18.40 -0.94
N LEU A 75 6.14 17.21 -1.33
CA LEU A 75 5.24 16.19 -1.88
C LEU A 75 4.18 15.75 -0.87
N ILE A 76 4.56 15.41 0.37
CA ILE A 76 3.61 15.01 1.42
C ILE A 76 2.59 16.12 1.71
N VAL A 77 3.02 17.38 1.73
CA VAL A 77 2.15 18.53 2.02
C VAL A 77 1.12 18.74 0.91
N GLU A 78 1.53 18.63 -0.36
CA GLU A 78 0.61 18.78 -1.49
C GLU A 78 -0.32 17.57 -1.64
N LEU A 79 0.17 16.35 -1.35
CA LEU A 79 -0.66 15.16 -1.27
C LEU A 79 -1.73 15.28 -0.18
N GLU A 80 -1.37 15.78 1.01
CA GLU A 80 -2.34 16.02 2.08
C GLU A 80 -3.44 17.00 1.65
N ARG A 81 -3.08 18.10 0.98
CA ARG A 81 -4.07 19.05 0.44
C ARG A 81 -5.00 18.42 -0.60
N MET A 82 -4.45 17.62 -1.50
CA MET A 82 -5.22 16.92 -2.52
C MET A 82 -6.17 15.91 -1.89
N ILE A 83 -5.70 15.12 -0.91
CA ILE A 83 -6.52 14.15 -0.17
C ILE A 83 -7.63 14.86 0.60
N ASN A 84 -7.34 15.95 1.31
CA ASN A 84 -8.37 16.69 2.05
C ASN A 84 -9.41 17.32 1.10
N SER A 85 -9.01 17.72 -0.12
CA SER A 85 -9.94 18.23 -1.12
C SER A 85 -10.86 17.12 -1.64
N LEU A 86 -10.32 15.92 -1.90
CA LEU A 86 -11.10 14.75 -2.31
C LEU A 86 -12.05 14.26 -1.20
N GLU A 87 -11.58 14.25 0.04
CA GLU A 87 -12.38 13.97 1.25
C GLU A 87 -13.55 14.93 1.38
N TRP A 88 -13.31 16.23 1.19
CA TRP A 88 -14.37 17.23 1.23
C TRP A 88 -15.42 17.02 0.13
N ILE A 89 -14.99 16.77 -1.11
CA ILE A 89 -15.90 16.51 -2.24
C ILE A 89 -16.80 15.32 -1.93
N ILE A 90 -16.22 14.20 -1.48
CA ILE A 90 -16.98 12.98 -1.25
C ILE A 90 -17.94 13.13 -0.05
N GLN A 91 -17.58 13.87 0.98
CA GLN A 91 -18.44 14.06 2.15
C GLN A 91 -19.60 15.03 1.92
N THR A 92 -19.47 15.99 0.99
CA THR A 92 -20.43 17.10 0.86
C THR A 92 -21.36 16.98 -0.34
N GLN A 93 -21.01 16.21 -1.36
CA GLN A 93 -21.73 16.20 -2.63
C GLN A 93 -22.06 14.79 -3.07
N SER A 94 -23.30 14.60 -3.53
CA SER A 94 -23.62 13.45 -4.37
C SER A 94 -23.13 13.74 -5.78
N LEU A 95 -22.15 12.96 -6.24
CA LEU A 95 -21.53 13.18 -7.55
C LEU A 95 -22.50 12.83 -8.69
N SER A 96 -22.75 13.81 -9.57
CA SER A 96 -23.34 13.55 -10.88
C SER A 96 -22.37 12.73 -11.74
N GLN A 97 -22.84 12.15 -12.84
CA GLN A 97 -21.96 11.22 -13.53
C GLN A 97 -20.74 11.87 -14.20
N ASP A 98 -20.84 13.08 -14.71
CA ASP A 98 -19.67 13.77 -15.27
C ASP A 98 -18.63 14.08 -14.17
N GLN A 99 -19.12 14.36 -12.95
CA GLN A 99 -18.26 14.55 -11.78
C GLN A 99 -17.62 13.24 -11.32
N VAL A 100 -18.29 12.09 -11.48
CA VAL A 100 -17.71 10.75 -11.21
C VAL A 100 -16.49 10.51 -12.09
N THR A 101 -16.58 10.79 -13.40
CA THR A 101 -15.44 10.64 -14.32
C THR A 101 -14.27 11.53 -13.92
N HIS A 102 -14.54 12.81 -13.60
CA HIS A 102 -13.49 13.73 -13.14
C HIS A 102 -12.87 13.30 -11.80
N PHE A 103 -13.70 12.86 -10.85
CA PHE A 103 -13.27 12.37 -9.55
C PHE A 103 -12.40 11.12 -9.68
N CYS A 104 -12.80 10.16 -10.54
CA CYS A 104 -11.98 8.99 -10.86
C CYS A 104 -10.59 9.40 -11.35
N GLY A 105 -10.51 10.38 -12.25
CA GLY A 105 -9.23 10.91 -12.75
C GLY A 105 -8.36 11.51 -11.64
N GLN A 106 -8.93 12.32 -10.75
CA GLN A 106 -8.19 12.92 -9.64
C GLN A 106 -7.69 11.87 -8.63
N VAL A 107 -8.55 10.95 -8.22
CA VAL A 107 -8.19 9.86 -7.30
C VAL A 107 -7.15 8.93 -7.93
N SER A 108 -7.22 8.69 -9.25
CA SER A 108 -6.22 7.90 -9.98
C SER A 108 -4.81 8.48 -9.87
N TYR A 109 -4.68 9.81 -9.95
CA TYR A 109 -3.38 10.44 -9.73
C TYR A 109 -2.89 10.28 -8.29
N SER A 110 -3.77 10.40 -7.28
CA SER A 110 -3.42 10.12 -5.89
C SER A 110 -2.92 8.68 -5.72
N VAL A 111 -3.68 7.70 -6.21
CA VAL A 111 -3.38 6.26 -6.14
C VAL A 111 -2.02 5.97 -6.74
N THR A 112 -1.77 6.42 -7.96
CA THR A 112 -0.50 6.14 -8.65
C THR A 112 0.68 6.90 -8.07
N THR A 113 0.45 8.08 -7.47
CA THR A 113 1.51 8.83 -6.78
C THR A 113 1.91 8.17 -5.46
N PHE A 114 0.93 7.78 -4.64
CA PHE A 114 1.19 7.01 -3.42
C PHE A 114 1.81 5.65 -3.73
N GLY A 115 1.41 5.02 -4.83
CA GLY A 115 2.00 3.79 -5.35
C GLY A 115 3.51 3.85 -5.54
N GLN A 116 4.06 4.99 -5.98
CA GLN A 116 5.51 5.19 -6.07
C GLN A 116 6.15 5.34 -4.68
N ILE A 117 5.49 6.06 -3.78
CA ILE A 117 6.03 6.37 -2.44
C ILE A 117 6.12 5.12 -1.57
N VAL A 118 5.11 4.24 -1.62
CA VAL A 118 5.10 3.01 -0.79
C VAL A 118 6.15 1.99 -1.22
N GLN A 119 6.68 2.10 -2.43
CA GLN A 119 7.76 1.24 -2.89
C GLN A 119 9.13 1.72 -2.37
N CYS A 120 9.23 2.95 -1.86
CA CYS A 120 10.48 3.48 -1.31
C CYS A 120 10.82 2.88 0.07
N ARG A 121 12.05 2.42 0.28
CA ARG A 121 12.60 2.08 1.61
C ARG A 121 12.89 3.33 2.42
N LEU A 122 11.89 3.81 3.13
CA LEU A 122 11.97 5.02 3.95
C LEU A 122 12.43 4.69 5.37
N LYS A 123 13.49 5.36 5.85
CA LYS A 123 14.01 5.17 7.22
C LYS A 123 13.46 6.17 8.24
N ASN A 124 12.89 7.28 7.78
CA ASN A 124 12.41 8.34 8.68
C ASN A 124 11.01 8.00 9.23
N ARG A 125 10.94 7.69 10.53
CA ARG A 125 9.71 7.28 11.21
C ARG A 125 8.53 8.25 11.06
N MET A 126 8.77 9.56 11.17
CA MET A 126 7.70 10.56 11.03
C MET A 126 7.15 10.59 9.59
N THR A 127 8.04 10.40 8.62
CA THR A 127 7.67 10.31 7.20
C THR A 127 6.75 9.12 6.96
N ILE A 128 7.13 7.94 7.48
CA ILE A 128 6.32 6.72 7.39
C ILE A 128 4.95 6.92 8.04
N ILE A 129 4.90 7.48 9.27
CA ILE A 129 3.65 7.77 9.97
C ILE A 129 2.71 8.65 9.12
N ASN A 130 3.25 9.71 8.52
CA ASN A 130 2.45 10.62 7.69
C ASN A 130 1.94 9.93 6.42
N ILE A 131 2.78 9.12 5.78
CA ILE A 131 2.39 8.35 4.59
C ILE A 131 1.29 7.34 4.94
N VAL A 132 1.44 6.55 6.01
CA VAL A 132 0.42 5.58 6.45
C VAL A 132 -0.91 6.25 6.74
N LYS A 133 -0.90 7.41 7.42
CA LYS A 133 -2.13 8.20 7.68
C LYS A 133 -2.80 8.67 6.40
N LEU A 134 -2.03 9.20 5.45
CA LEU A 134 -2.57 9.71 4.19
C LEU A 134 -3.09 8.59 3.28
N ILE A 135 -2.41 7.44 3.23
CA ILE A 135 -2.89 6.27 2.48
C ILE A 135 -4.16 5.71 3.11
N THR A 136 -4.23 5.67 4.45
CA THR A 136 -5.46 5.27 5.14
C THR A 136 -6.62 6.18 4.72
N LYS A 137 -6.42 7.51 4.73
CA LYS A 137 -7.43 8.46 4.24
C LYS A 137 -7.80 8.21 2.78
N LEU A 138 -6.82 7.93 1.90
CA LEU A 138 -7.09 7.62 0.50
C LEU A 138 -7.98 6.38 0.34
N TYR A 139 -7.72 5.32 1.09
CA TYR A 139 -8.59 4.14 1.06
C TYR A 139 -9.97 4.43 1.66
N THR A 140 -10.08 5.30 2.67
CA THR A 140 -11.40 5.78 3.15
C THR A 140 -12.17 6.50 2.05
N ILE A 141 -11.52 7.38 1.29
CA ILE A 141 -12.15 8.08 0.15
C ILE A 141 -12.59 7.11 -0.94
N LEU A 142 -11.73 6.15 -1.31
CA LEU A 142 -12.05 5.13 -2.32
C LEU A 142 -13.27 4.28 -1.91
N ASP A 143 -13.31 3.89 -0.63
CA ASP A 143 -14.37 3.11 -0.02
C ASP A 143 -15.70 3.89 0.06
N GLU A 144 -15.66 5.13 0.54
CA GLU A 144 -16.83 6.02 0.56
C GLU A 144 -17.36 6.33 -0.84
N PHE A 145 -16.46 6.56 -1.80
CA PHE A 145 -16.84 6.76 -3.19
C PHE A 145 -17.52 5.54 -3.79
N THR A 146 -16.98 4.35 -3.53
CA THR A 146 -17.60 3.09 -3.98
C THR A 146 -18.98 2.90 -3.34
N ARG A 147 -19.12 3.17 -2.04
CA ARG A 147 -20.43 3.14 -1.36
C ARG A 147 -21.43 4.14 -1.91
N GLN A 148 -20.99 5.32 -2.33
CA GLN A 148 -21.89 6.28 -2.98
C GLN A 148 -22.37 5.78 -4.34
N MET A 149 -21.51 5.14 -5.13
CA MET A 149 -21.89 4.52 -6.40
C MET A 149 -22.95 3.42 -6.17
N ILE A 150 -22.80 2.60 -5.13
CA ILE A 150 -23.79 1.58 -4.69
C ILE A 150 -25.13 2.25 -4.35
N LYS A 151 -25.09 3.21 -3.41
CA LYS A 151 -26.27 3.90 -2.87
C LYS A 151 -27.07 4.62 -3.95
N ASN A 152 -26.37 5.35 -4.83
CA ASN A 152 -26.97 6.14 -5.89
C ASN A 152 -27.29 5.31 -7.14
N LYS A 153 -26.93 4.02 -7.14
CA LYS A 153 -27.04 3.12 -8.31
C LYS A 153 -26.38 3.72 -9.55
N THR A 154 -25.27 4.43 -9.37
CA THR A 154 -24.56 5.10 -10.46
C THR A 154 -23.89 4.04 -11.34
N PRO A 155 -24.16 3.99 -12.66
CA PRO A 155 -23.60 2.96 -13.52
C PRO A 155 -22.07 3.06 -13.60
N ILE A 156 -21.39 1.93 -13.49
CA ILE A 156 -19.93 1.82 -13.65
C ILE A 156 -19.56 2.11 -15.11
N ARG A 157 -18.65 3.06 -15.33
CA ARG A 157 -17.99 3.32 -16.62
C ARG A 157 -16.52 2.91 -16.56
N ASP A 158 -15.88 2.87 -17.72
CA ASP A 158 -14.48 2.48 -17.92
C ASP A 158 -13.51 3.22 -16.99
N GLU A 159 -13.77 4.49 -16.66
CA GLU A 159 -12.90 5.26 -15.77
C GLU A 159 -12.91 4.76 -14.33
N PHE A 160 -14.06 4.26 -13.86
CA PHE A 160 -14.16 3.63 -12.55
C PHE A 160 -13.51 2.24 -12.56
N GLU A 161 -13.73 1.45 -13.62
CA GLU A 161 -13.07 0.14 -13.77
C GLU A 161 -11.54 0.27 -13.81
N LYS A 162 -11.06 1.27 -14.55
CA LYS A 162 -9.64 1.62 -14.60
C LYS A 162 -9.14 2.05 -13.23
N LEU A 163 -9.88 2.90 -12.50
CA LEU A 163 -9.52 3.29 -11.13
C LEU A 163 -9.42 2.07 -10.20
N ALA A 164 -10.41 1.17 -10.24
CA ALA A 164 -10.40 -0.06 -9.46
C ALA A 164 -9.15 -0.89 -9.80
N SER A 165 -8.89 -1.13 -11.08
CA SER A 165 -7.72 -1.88 -11.54
C SER A 165 -6.38 -1.27 -11.08
N ILE A 166 -6.17 0.05 -11.24
CA ILE A 166 -4.93 0.70 -10.81
C ILE A 166 -4.81 0.76 -9.29
N SER A 167 -5.92 0.84 -8.55
CA SER A 167 -5.90 0.83 -7.09
C SER A 167 -5.44 -0.53 -6.53
N GLY A 168 -5.85 -1.63 -7.17
CA GLY A 168 -5.35 -2.97 -6.85
C GLY A 168 -3.88 -3.15 -7.25
N SER A 169 -3.55 -2.86 -8.50
CA SER A 169 -2.21 -3.16 -9.07
C SER A 169 -1.11 -2.18 -8.65
N GLN A 170 -1.37 -0.87 -8.63
CA GLN A 170 -0.32 0.15 -8.43
C GLN A 170 -0.25 0.70 -7.01
N LEU A 171 -1.27 0.46 -6.16
CA LEU A 171 -1.25 0.90 -4.77
C LEU A 171 -1.33 -0.28 -3.81
N GLN A 172 -2.36 -1.12 -3.91
CA GLN A 172 -2.61 -2.15 -2.92
C GLN A 172 -1.51 -3.21 -2.84
N GLN A 173 -1.07 -3.74 -3.98
CA GLN A 173 0.02 -4.71 -4.02
C GLN A 173 1.32 -4.15 -3.39
N PRO A 174 1.85 -2.99 -3.82
CA PRO A 174 2.98 -2.35 -3.14
C PRO A 174 2.75 -2.03 -1.67
N CYS A 175 1.52 -1.66 -1.29
CA CYS A 175 1.19 -1.30 0.08
C CYS A 175 1.36 -2.48 1.06
N TYR A 176 1.11 -3.71 0.63
CA TYR A 176 1.38 -4.89 1.49
C TYR A 176 2.87 -5.12 1.74
N GLY A 177 3.73 -4.85 0.76
CA GLY A 177 5.18 -4.86 0.94
C GLY A 177 5.61 -3.77 1.92
N PHE A 178 5.09 -2.56 1.74
CA PHE A 178 5.36 -1.43 2.62
C PHE A 178 4.91 -1.66 4.07
N VAL A 179 3.76 -2.29 4.28
CA VAL A 179 3.25 -2.68 5.60
C VAL A 179 4.19 -3.65 6.29
N THR A 180 4.64 -4.70 5.57
CA THR A 180 5.61 -5.67 6.11
C THR A 180 6.91 -4.98 6.49
N TYR A 181 7.47 -4.17 5.59
CA TYR A 181 8.69 -3.40 5.82
C TYR A 181 8.57 -2.51 7.07
N THR A 182 7.46 -1.78 7.19
CA THR A 182 7.20 -0.91 8.35
C THR A 182 7.14 -1.68 9.66
N MET A 183 6.57 -2.89 9.64
CA MET A 183 6.51 -3.77 10.82
C MET A 183 7.89 -4.28 11.22
N THR A 184 8.72 -4.68 10.25
CA THR A 184 10.10 -5.12 10.52
C THR A 184 10.93 -4.01 11.13
N LEU A 185 10.84 -2.78 10.59
CA LEU A 185 11.54 -1.62 11.18
C LEU A 185 11.19 -1.39 12.66
N GLU A 186 9.91 -1.53 13.02
CA GLU A 186 9.48 -1.34 14.42
C GLU A 186 9.96 -2.48 15.33
N LEU A 187 10.12 -3.71 14.81
CA LEU A 187 10.72 -4.82 15.56
C LEU A 187 12.21 -4.59 15.82
N ASP A 188 12.96 -4.14 14.80
CA ASP A 188 14.39 -3.84 14.92
C ASP A 188 14.65 -2.72 15.94
N ASP A 189 13.83 -1.65 15.91
CA ASP A 189 13.87 -0.55 16.88
C ASP A 189 13.60 -1.05 18.31
N GLU A 190 12.58 -1.92 18.49
CA GLU A 190 12.25 -2.53 19.78
C GLU A 190 13.44 -3.36 20.32
N GLU A 191 14.05 -4.21 19.48
CA GLU A 191 15.21 -5.03 19.86
C GLU A 191 16.43 -4.21 20.28
N GLU A 192 16.76 -3.17 19.50
CA GLU A 192 17.86 -2.26 19.84
C GLU A 192 17.65 -1.60 21.20
N THR A 193 16.43 -1.17 21.50
CA THR A 193 16.13 -0.53 22.79
C THR A 193 16.24 -1.50 23.97
N VAL A 194 15.88 -2.78 23.78
CA VAL A 194 16.03 -3.82 24.80
C VAL A 194 17.51 -4.14 25.03
N LYS A 195 18.31 -4.29 23.96
CA LYS A 195 19.77 -4.52 24.04
C LYS A 195 20.49 -3.36 24.76
N LYS A 196 20.12 -2.11 24.48
CA LYS A 196 20.65 -0.92 25.16
C LYS A 196 20.27 -0.86 26.65
N LYS A 197 19.07 -1.32 27.02
CA LYS A 197 18.62 -1.35 28.42
C LYS A 197 19.24 -2.48 29.24
N LYS A 198 19.48 -3.67 28.67
CA LYS A 198 20.19 -4.76 29.38
C LYS A 198 21.62 -4.39 29.81
N LYS A 199 22.27 -3.42 29.16
CA LYS A 199 23.57 -2.87 29.56
C LYS A 199 23.50 -1.87 30.73
N LYS A 200 22.31 -1.41 31.12
CA LYS A 200 22.09 -0.57 32.31
C LYS A 200 21.33 -1.39 33.36
N THR A 201 22.01 -1.68 34.46
CA THR A 201 21.61 -2.57 35.55
C THR A 201 20.40 -2.05 36.33
N ASP A 202 19.20 -2.02 35.72
CA ASP A 202 17.99 -1.61 36.43
C ASP A 202 16.86 -2.61 36.22
N LYS A 203 16.56 -3.37 37.28
CA LYS A 203 15.51 -4.39 37.38
C LYS A 203 14.14 -3.71 37.53
N LYS A 204 13.58 -3.19 36.44
CA LYS A 204 12.14 -2.95 36.33
C LYS A 204 11.63 -3.62 35.07
N ASP A 205 10.56 -4.41 35.21
CA ASP A 205 9.86 -5.05 34.10
C ASP A 205 9.63 -4.03 32.98
N PRO A 206 10.16 -4.26 31.77
CA PRO A 206 9.96 -3.33 30.68
C PRO A 206 8.50 -3.42 30.24
N LYS A 207 7.66 -2.51 30.74
CA LYS A 207 6.36 -2.21 30.09
C LYS A 207 6.66 -1.93 28.62
N LYS A 208 6.21 -2.82 27.72
CA LYS A 208 6.34 -2.64 26.27
C LYS A 208 5.78 -1.27 25.91
N LYS A 209 6.62 -0.40 25.35
CA LYS A 209 6.16 0.91 24.86
C LYS A 209 5.26 0.64 23.65
N LYS A 210 3.99 1.02 23.73
CA LYS A 210 3.04 0.91 22.63
C LYS A 210 3.53 1.73 21.43
N SER A 211 3.73 1.09 20.28
CA SER A 211 4.08 1.78 19.05
C SER A 211 2.80 2.26 18.37
N VAL A 212 2.67 3.57 18.18
CA VAL A 212 1.53 4.15 17.44
C VAL A 212 1.45 3.59 16.01
N LEU A 213 2.59 3.29 15.39
CA LEU A 213 2.63 2.83 14.01
C LEU A 213 2.13 1.38 13.92
N LYS A 214 2.75 0.47 14.67
CA LYS A 214 2.44 -0.96 14.70
C LYS A 214 1.10 -1.28 15.38
N ASP A 215 0.80 -0.64 16.51
CA ASP A 215 -0.37 -0.98 17.33
C ASP A 215 -1.62 -0.17 17.01
N THR A 216 -1.58 0.77 16.07
CA THR A 216 -2.73 1.65 15.77
C THR A 216 -2.86 2.00 14.30
N LEU A 217 -1.81 2.55 13.67
CA LEU A 217 -1.93 3.08 12.31
C LEU A 217 -1.97 1.97 11.25
N VAL A 218 -1.09 0.98 11.32
CA VAL A 218 -1.06 -0.12 10.34
C VAL A 218 -2.33 -0.99 10.41
N PRO A 219 -2.83 -1.41 11.59
CA PRO A 219 -4.11 -2.12 11.66
C PRO A 219 -5.26 -1.31 11.03
N LYS A 220 -5.28 0.02 11.26
CA LYS A 220 -6.29 0.90 10.66
C LYS A 220 -6.17 0.96 9.13
N LEU A 221 -4.95 1.01 8.61
CA LEU A 221 -4.70 0.97 7.16
C LEU A 221 -5.21 -0.33 6.55
N VAL A 222 -4.82 -1.48 7.11
CA VAL A 222 -5.23 -2.81 6.63
C VAL A 222 -6.76 -2.94 6.65
N TYR A 223 -7.39 -2.57 7.76
CA TYR A 223 -8.85 -2.55 7.87
C TYR A 223 -9.50 -1.73 6.75
N GLN A 224 -8.97 -0.54 6.46
CA GLN A 224 -9.55 0.35 5.46
C GLN A 224 -9.35 -0.17 4.01
N MET A 225 -8.25 -0.88 3.75
CA MET A 225 -8.04 -1.61 2.50
C MET A 225 -9.10 -2.69 2.31
N GLU A 226 -9.36 -3.48 3.36
CA GLU A 226 -10.38 -4.54 3.35
C GLU A 226 -11.80 -3.99 3.19
N GLN A 227 -12.12 -2.85 3.81
CA GLN A 227 -13.41 -2.20 3.62
C GLN A 227 -13.64 -1.81 2.16
N TYR A 228 -12.63 -1.17 1.55
CA TYR A 228 -12.69 -0.78 0.15
C TYR A 228 -12.91 -1.99 -0.78
N GLU A 229 -12.18 -3.08 -0.57
CA GLU A 229 -12.36 -4.31 -1.33
C GLU A 229 -13.77 -4.89 -1.18
N ARG A 230 -14.31 -4.88 0.05
CA ARG A 230 -15.67 -5.36 0.30
C ARG A 230 -16.70 -4.52 -0.45
N SER A 231 -16.54 -3.19 -0.45
CA SER A 231 -17.43 -2.30 -1.21
C SER A 231 -17.27 -2.46 -2.72
N LEU A 232 -16.06 -2.75 -3.25
CA LEU A 232 -15.89 -3.09 -4.67
C LEU A 232 -16.60 -4.40 -5.03
N LEU A 233 -16.52 -5.42 -4.18
CA LEU A 233 -17.22 -6.68 -4.38
C LEU A 233 -18.74 -6.48 -4.42
N GLU A 234 -19.26 -5.71 -3.47
CA GLU A 234 -20.69 -5.39 -3.38
C GLU A 234 -21.18 -4.64 -4.63
N LEU A 235 -20.45 -3.59 -5.05
CA LEU A 235 -20.78 -2.82 -6.24
C LEU A 235 -20.73 -3.68 -7.51
N GLY A 236 -19.71 -4.52 -7.65
CA GLY A 236 -19.57 -5.45 -8.77
C GLY A 236 -20.74 -6.44 -8.87
N LYS A 237 -21.15 -7.02 -7.74
CA LYS A 237 -22.32 -7.91 -7.67
C LYS A 237 -23.62 -7.19 -8.01
N GLN A 238 -23.80 -5.96 -7.54
CA GLN A 238 -25.02 -5.18 -7.78
C GLN A 238 -25.22 -4.83 -9.26
N GLN A 239 -24.14 -4.62 -10.00
CA GLN A 239 -24.20 -4.19 -11.41
C GLN A 239 -23.80 -5.29 -12.39
N ASP A 240 -23.67 -6.54 -11.93
CA ASP A 240 -23.22 -7.70 -12.72
C ASP A 240 -21.91 -7.44 -13.48
N LYS A 241 -20.96 -6.77 -12.80
CA LYS A 241 -19.62 -6.47 -13.33
C LYS A 241 -18.56 -7.14 -12.48
N ARG A 242 -17.62 -7.83 -13.13
CA ARG A 242 -16.51 -8.52 -12.47
C ARG A 242 -15.33 -7.58 -12.19
N LEU A 243 -15.56 -6.54 -11.38
CA LEU A 243 -14.54 -5.56 -11.00
C LEU A 243 -13.31 -6.19 -10.35
N LEU A 244 -13.48 -7.31 -9.65
CA LEU A 244 -12.40 -8.00 -8.96
C LEU A 244 -11.52 -8.88 -9.85
N GLU A 245 -11.94 -9.21 -11.07
CA GLU A 245 -11.05 -9.92 -12.01
C GLU A 245 -9.94 -8.98 -12.50
N THR A 246 -10.25 -7.69 -12.65
CA THR A 246 -9.27 -6.66 -13.01
C THR A 246 -8.53 -6.08 -11.79
N PHE A 247 -9.13 -6.18 -10.60
CA PHE A 247 -8.50 -5.88 -9.32
C PHE A 247 -7.67 -7.09 -8.89
N LYS A 248 -6.41 -7.19 -9.32
CA LYS A 248 -5.52 -8.29 -8.92
C LYS A 248 -5.44 -8.37 -7.39
N MET A 249 -6.27 -9.23 -6.79
CA MET A 249 -6.20 -9.56 -5.37
C MET A 249 -4.79 -10.08 -5.13
N SER A 250 -4.03 -9.44 -4.22
CA SER A 250 -2.77 -10.06 -3.84
C SER A 250 -3.12 -11.38 -3.16
N ALA A 251 -2.62 -12.50 -3.69
CA ALA A 251 -2.66 -13.82 -3.06
C ALA A 251 -1.95 -13.87 -1.69
N VAL A 252 -1.40 -12.73 -1.24
CA VAL A 252 -0.74 -12.50 0.06
C VAL A 252 -1.69 -12.69 1.27
N ARG A 253 -2.97 -12.98 1.04
CA ARG A 253 -3.95 -13.26 2.09
C ARG A 253 -3.82 -14.66 2.71
N ASP A 254 -3.11 -15.59 2.08
CA ASP A 254 -2.87 -16.93 2.61
C ASP A 254 -1.37 -17.12 2.90
N PHE A 255 -1.05 -17.60 4.11
CA PHE A 255 0.29 -18.00 4.60
C PHE A 255 1.33 -16.92 4.97
N ARG A 256 0.95 -15.87 5.72
CA ARG A 256 1.95 -15.09 6.50
C ARG A 256 2.21 -15.69 7.89
N PHE A 257 2.57 -16.97 7.94
CA PHE A 257 3.42 -17.47 9.03
C PHE A 257 4.85 -17.44 8.50
N ASN A 258 5.66 -16.49 8.96
CA ASN A 258 7.11 -16.48 8.72
C ASN A 258 7.72 -17.69 9.45
N LEU A 259 7.66 -18.87 8.84
CA LEU A 259 8.39 -20.05 9.30
C LEU A 259 9.89 -19.78 9.29
N ASP A 260 10.37 -18.89 8.43
CA ASP A 260 11.79 -18.52 8.32
C ASP A 260 12.27 -17.56 9.43
N SER A 261 11.36 -17.11 10.31
CA SER A 261 11.71 -16.33 11.51
C SER A 261 11.83 -17.17 12.79
N ILE A 262 11.63 -18.49 12.70
CA ILE A 262 11.74 -19.41 13.84
C ILE A 262 13.10 -20.11 13.75
N PRO A 263 13.99 -19.98 14.78
CA PRO A 263 15.25 -20.72 14.82
C PRO A 263 15.02 -22.22 14.68
N ASP A 264 15.86 -22.92 13.90
CA ASP A 264 15.68 -24.33 13.55
C ASP A 264 15.52 -25.27 14.76
N GLU A 265 16.01 -24.87 15.95
CA GLU A 265 15.84 -25.60 17.21
C GLU A 265 14.38 -25.69 17.71
N GLN A 266 13.48 -24.81 17.27
CA GLN A 266 12.05 -24.87 17.59
C GLN A 266 11.21 -25.56 16.51
N ARG A 267 11.76 -25.81 15.31
CA ARG A 267 11.08 -26.57 14.25
C ARG A 267 11.00 -28.06 14.58
N THR A 268 12.04 -28.63 15.19
CA THR A 268 12.13 -30.06 15.51
C THR A 268 11.26 -30.51 16.69
N LEU A 269 10.84 -29.60 17.57
CA LEU A 269 10.00 -29.93 18.74
C LEU A 269 8.51 -30.09 18.42
N ARG A 270 8.05 -29.70 17.21
CA ARG A 270 6.65 -29.82 16.81
C ARG A 270 6.36 -30.98 15.87
N THR A 271 7.35 -31.49 15.15
CA THR A 271 7.18 -32.67 14.27
C THR A 271 7.06 -33.96 15.08
N SER A 272 7.61 -34.02 16.29
CA SER A 272 7.59 -35.23 17.15
C SER A 272 6.27 -35.45 17.92
N GLN A 273 5.27 -34.58 17.77
CA GLN A 273 3.97 -34.72 18.47
C GLN A 273 2.76 -34.95 17.55
N GLN A 274 2.97 -35.10 16.23
CA GLN A 274 1.87 -35.37 15.28
C GLN A 274 1.99 -36.68 14.48
N GLU A 275 3.06 -37.46 14.66
CA GLU A 275 3.25 -38.72 13.91
C GLU A 275 2.72 -39.99 14.61
N ASN A 276 1.91 -39.88 15.68
CA ASN A 276 1.51 -41.06 16.46
C ASN A 276 0.03 -41.46 16.41
N GLN A 277 -0.77 -41.01 15.43
CA GLN A 277 -2.12 -41.55 15.20
C GLN A 277 -2.53 -41.47 13.72
N ALA A 278 -2.06 -42.41 12.90
CA ALA A 278 -2.76 -42.88 11.70
C ALA A 278 -2.06 -44.12 11.11
N GLU A 279 -2.12 -45.26 11.80
CA GLU A 279 -1.97 -46.58 11.19
C GLU A 279 -3.19 -47.39 11.55
N GLU A 280 -4.07 -47.62 10.56
CA GLU A 280 -4.76 -48.90 10.38
C GLU A 280 -5.18 -48.99 8.90
N GLU A 281 -4.38 -49.74 8.16
CA GLU A 281 -4.64 -50.29 6.82
C GLU A 281 -5.85 -51.24 6.85
N VAL A 282 -6.56 -51.39 5.72
CA VAL A 282 -7.04 -52.67 5.17
C VAL A 282 -7.31 -52.48 3.65
N PRO A 283 -7.04 -53.49 2.80
CA PRO A 283 -6.53 -53.32 1.42
C PRO A 283 -7.56 -53.48 0.30
N GLU A 284 -7.11 -53.08 -0.90
CA GLU A 284 -7.69 -53.36 -2.21
C GLU A 284 -7.62 -54.86 -2.53
N ASP A 285 -8.66 -55.39 -3.18
CA ASP A 285 -8.57 -56.59 -4.00
C ASP A 285 -9.30 -56.36 -5.34
N GLU A 286 -8.65 -56.86 -6.37
CA GLU A 286 -8.79 -56.60 -7.80
C GLU A 286 -9.91 -57.40 -8.50
N GLU A 287 -10.35 -56.85 -9.66
CA GLU A 287 -10.82 -57.57 -10.88
C GLU A 287 -12.14 -58.38 -10.80
N GLN A 288 -13.02 -58.51 -11.80
CA GLN A 288 -13.10 -58.19 -13.24
C GLN A 288 -14.57 -58.51 -13.66
N VAL A 289 -15.14 -57.82 -14.69
CA VAL A 289 -15.87 -58.41 -15.87
C VAL A 289 -17.20 -59.16 -15.56
N ASP A 290 -18.37 -59.04 -16.22
CA ASP A 290 -18.84 -58.58 -17.53
C ASP A 290 -20.39 -58.45 -17.49
N GLU A 291 -20.93 -57.68 -18.45
CA GLU A 291 -22.14 -57.90 -19.28
C GLU A 291 -23.57 -58.18 -18.74
N GLU A 292 -24.51 -57.80 -19.63
CA GLU A 292 -25.96 -58.10 -19.77
C GLU A 292 -26.94 -57.27 -18.91
N GLU A 293 -27.69 -56.29 -19.47
CA GLU A 293 -28.79 -56.31 -20.45
C GLU A 293 -30.14 -56.85 -19.91
N ASN A 294 -31.19 -56.03 -20.04
CA ASN A 294 -32.64 -56.28 -19.85
C ASN A 294 -33.12 -56.54 -18.39
N GLU A 295 -34.24 -56.01 -17.89
CA GLU A 295 -35.50 -55.48 -18.44
C GLU A 295 -35.98 -54.23 -17.68
#